data_AF-A0A2D9C3S4-F1
#
_entry.id   AF-A0A2D9C3S4-F1
#
_cell.length_a   1.000
_cell.length_b   1.000
_cell.length_c   1.000
_cell.angle_alpha   90.00
_cell.angle_beta   90.00
_cell.angle_gamma   90.00
#
_symmetry.space_group_name_H-M   'P 1'
#
loop_
_entity.id
_entity.type
_entity.pdbx_description
1 polymer ?
#
loop_
_entity_poly.entity_id
_entity_poly.type
_entity_poly.pdbx_seq_one_letter_code
_entity_poly.pdbx_strand_id
1 'polypeptide(L)'
;MELKLNIPTELNEITLKQYKKFISIGENNQDPNFIQAKMIEIFCGVSHKFATLMKYSDVEEITGMINKLLIQQPKLVTTFKMDGIEYGFIPDLDDMTLGEYIDLDTYTGDNNNIEVAMNVLYRPIVTKLKNKYVIEKYNPDNRDKMLNMPMDAVVSSLFFFLNLGLELSEITLSYLNKPQKINSEEYKILRENMAGISHFLPYLEETLSELKISLN
;
A
#
# COMPACT_ATOMS: atom_id res chain seq x y z
N MET A 1 6.02 -37.89 16.86
CA MET A 1 5.64 -36.64 17.53
C MET A 1 4.95 -35.80 16.47
N GLU A 2 3.62 -35.67 16.53
CA GLU A 2 2.84 -34.90 15.56
C GLU A 2 3.10 -33.41 15.82
N LEU A 3 4.01 -32.82 15.06
CA LEU A 3 4.20 -31.37 15.04
C LEU A 3 2.95 -30.76 14.41
N LYS A 4 2.15 -30.07 15.23
CA LYS A 4 1.07 -29.22 14.72
C LYS A 4 1.70 -28.06 13.97
N LEU A 5 1.74 -28.19 12.65
CA LEU A 5 2.14 -27.11 11.76
C LEU A 5 1.02 -26.06 11.78
N ASN A 6 1.33 -24.84 12.23
CA ASN A 6 0.38 -23.74 12.18
C ASN A 6 0.56 -23.02 10.84
N ILE A 7 -0.20 -23.43 9.82
CA ILE A 7 -0.19 -22.77 8.52
C ILE A 7 -1.12 -21.57 8.62
N PRO A 8 -0.64 -20.34 8.35
CA PRO A 8 -1.52 -19.19 8.37
C PRO A 8 -2.58 -19.34 7.28
N THR A 9 -3.84 -19.13 7.65
CA THR A 9 -5.00 -19.15 6.76
C THR A 9 -5.58 -17.77 6.51
N GLU A 10 -5.27 -16.82 7.39
CA GLU A 10 -5.70 -15.43 7.29
C GLU A 10 -4.49 -14.49 7.33
N LEU A 11 -4.60 -13.34 6.65
CA LEU A 11 -3.52 -12.36 6.58
C LEU A 11 -3.28 -11.67 7.95
N ASN A 12 -4.24 -11.74 8.86
CA ASN A 12 -4.10 -11.22 10.23
C ASN A 12 -3.16 -12.06 11.12
N GLU A 13 -2.89 -13.31 10.75
CA GLU A 13 -2.00 -14.22 11.48
C GLU A 13 -0.51 -13.94 11.17
N ILE A 14 -0.25 -13.14 10.14
CA ILE A 14 1.07 -12.71 9.72
C ILE A 14 1.34 -11.31 10.26
N THR A 15 2.46 -11.14 10.95
CA THR A 15 2.91 -9.84 11.45
C THR A 15 3.78 -9.10 10.43
N LEU A 16 3.79 -7.77 10.50
CA LEU A 16 4.68 -6.93 9.69
C LEU A 16 6.16 -7.31 9.87
N LYS A 17 6.58 -7.64 11.09
CA LYS A 17 7.94 -8.11 11.40
C LYS A 17 8.31 -9.38 10.64
N GLN A 18 7.41 -10.35 10.57
CA GLN A 18 7.63 -11.58 9.81
C GLN A 18 7.77 -11.27 8.31
N TYR A 19 6.88 -10.42 7.79
CA TYR A 19 6.93 -10.00 6.39
C TYR A 19 8.23 -9.28 6.04
N LYS A 20 8.65 -8.27 6.82
CA LYS A 20 9.93 -7.57 6.63
C LYS A 20 11.12 -8.53 6.64
N LYS A 21 11.15 -9.47 7.58
CA LYS A 21 12.19 -10.50 7.64
C LYS A 21 12.22 -11.35 6.37
N PHE A 22 11.06 -11.74 5.85
CA PHE A 22 10.96 -12.50 4.60
C PHE A 22 11.48 -11.72 3.40
N ILE A 23 11.06 -10.46 3.22
CA ILE A 23 11.53 -9.60 2.11
C ILE A 23 13.05 -9.42 2.15
N SER A 24 13.62 -9.11 3.32
CA SER A 24 15.07 -8.93 3.46
C SER A 24 15.89 -10.17 3.09
N ILE A 25 15.33 -11.38 3.26
CA ILE A 25 16.00 -12.63 2.90
C ILE A 25 15.94 -12.86 1.39
N GLY A 26 14.81 -12.53 0.76
CA GLY A 26 14.61 -12.64 -0.69
C GLY A 26 15.45 -11.64 -1.49
N GLU A 27 15.77 -10.47 -0.93
CA GLU A 27 16.69 -9.52 -1.56
C GLU A 27 18.12 -10.05 -1.63
N ASN A 28 18.54 -10.82 -0.62
CA ASN A 28 19.92 -11.32 -0.50
C ASN A 28 20.13 -12.72 -1.10
N ASN A 29 19.06 -13.46 -1.42
CA ASN A 29 19.14 -14.83 -1.93
C ASN A 29 18.08 -15.06 -3.02
N GLN A 30 18.51 -15.58 -4.17
CA GLN A 30 17.61 -15.84 -5.32
C GLN A 30 17.27 -17.33 -5.52
N ASP A 31 17.76 -18.24 -4.66
CA ASP A 31 17.44 -19.67 -4.77
C ASP A 31 15.96 -19.93 -4.38
N PRO A 32 15.11 -20.38 -5.32
CA PRO A 32 13.69 -20.61 -5.04
C PRO A 32 13.44 -21.61 -3.91
N ASN A 33 14.23 -22.68 -3.84
CA ASN A 33 14.06 -23.72 -2.81
C ASN A 33 14.40 -23.18 -1.42
N PHE A 34 15.44 -22.35 -1.35
CA PHE A 34 15.83 -21.68 -0.11
C PHE A 34 14.76 -20.68 0.35
N ILE A 35 14.22 -19.87 -0.58
CA ILE A 35 13.15 -18.91 -0.27
C ILE A 35 11.90 -19.63 0.22
N GLN A 36 11.50 -20.74 -0.41
CA GLN A 36 10.36 -21.55 0.03
C GLN A 36 10.57 -22.12 1.44
N ALA A 37 11.75 -22.68 1.72
CA ALA A 37 12.08 -23.17 3.07
C ALA A 37 12.04 -22.03 4.12
N LYS A 38 12.50 -20.83 3.74
CA LYS A 38 12.46 -19.64 4.61
C LYS A 38 11.05 -19.09 4.81
N MET A 39 10.20 -19.16 3.80
CA MET A 39 8.78 -18.80 3.90
C MET A 39 8.10 -19.66 4.97
N ILE A 40 8.27 -20.98 4.92
CA ILE A 40 7.69 -21.90 5.90
C ILE A 40 8.27 -21.67 7.30
N GLU A 41 9.58 -21.46 7.41
CA GLU A 41 10.24 -21.16 8.70
C GLU A 41 9.65 -19.90 9.38
N ILE A 42 9.44 -18.83 8.60
CA ILE A 42 9.02 -17.52 9.14
C ILE A 42 7.53 -17.48 9.44
N PHE A 43 6.70 -17.94 8.51
CA PHE A 43 5.25 -17.80 8.61
C PHE A 43 4.59 -18.94 9.38
N CYS A 44 5.11 -20.17 9.28
CA CYS A 44 4.57 -21.32 10.01
C CYS A 44 5.26 -21.56 11.37
N GLY A 45 6.30 -20.77 11.70
CA GLY A 45 7.00 -20.84 12.98
C GLY A 45 7.77 -22.14 13.23
N VAL A 46 8.18 -22.84 12.17
CA VAL A 46 8.95 -24.10 12.28
C VAL A 46 10.44 -23.89 12.17
N SER A 47 11.24 -24.83 12.69
CA SER A 47 12.69 -24.78 12.53
C SER A 47 13.10 -24.97 11.06
N HIS A 48 14.16 -24.29 10.62
CA HIS A 48 14.72 -24.45 9.28
C HIS A 48 15.00 -25.92 8.92
N LYS A 49 15.59 -26.68 9.87
CA LYS A 49 15.87 -28.11 9.70
C LYS A 49 14.61 -28.91 9.40
N PHE A 50 13.50 -28.58 10.06
CA PHE A 50 12.23 -29.24 9.83
C PHE A 50 11.64 -28.87 8.46
N ALA A 51 11.69 -27.59 8.08
CA ALA A 51 11.25 -27.14 6.75
C ALA A 51 12.01 -27.85 5.62
N THR A 52 13.32 -28.08 5.77
CA THR A 52 14.12 -28.82 4.78
C THR A 52 13.88 -30.33 4.76
N LEU A 53 13.26 -30.90 5.79
CA LEU A 53 12.92 -32.32 5.88
C LEU A 53 11.50 -32.64 5.38
N MET A 54 10.69 -31.61 5.08
CA MET A 54 9.35 -31.77 4.53
C MET A 54 9.39 -32.31 3.10
N LYS A 55 8.31 -32.98 2.68
CA LYS A 55 8.17 -33.36 1.28
C LYS A 55 8.06 -32.10 0.43
N TYR A 56 8.73 -32.11 -0.72
CA TYR A 56 8.70 -30.98 -1.66
C TYR A 56 7.26 -30.62 -2.10
N SER A 57 6.39 -31.61 -2.31
CA SER A 57 4.97 -31.39 -2.63
C SER A 57 4.25 -30.56 -1.57
N ASP A 58 4.50 -30.85 -0.30
CA ASP A 58 3.84 -30.20 0.83
C ASP A 58 4.39 -28.77 0.99
N VAL A 59 5.69 -28.59 0.76
CA VAL A 59 6.35 -27.27 0.72
C VAL A 59 5.74 -26.39 -0.36
N GLU A 60 5.58 -26.92 -1.58
CA GLU A 60 4.98 -26.20 -2.71
C GLU A 60 3.52 -25.82 -2.44
N GLU A 61 2.73 -26.72 -1.86
CA GLU A 61 1.35 -26.46 -1.49
C GLU A 61 1.24 -25.33 -0.45
N ILE A 62 2.00 -25.43 0.65
CA ILE A 62 1.97 -24.45 1.75
C ILE A 62 2.44 -23.08 1.27
N THR A 63 3.56 -23.02 0.53
CA THR A 63 4.07 -21.75 -0.01
C THR A 63 3.14 -21.15 -1.05
N GLY A 64 2.46 -22.00 -1.84
CA GLY A 64 1.39 -21.57 -2.75
C GLY A 64 0.21 -20.96 -2.02
N MET A 65 -0.21 -21.53 -0.88
CA MET A 65 -1.26 -20.94 -0.03
C MET A 65 -0.84 -19.59 0.54
N ILE A 66 0.37 -19.49 1.12
CA ILE A 66 0.89 -18.24 1.69
C ILE A 66 0.98 -17.15 0.61
N ASN A 67 1.50 -17.47 -0.56
CA ASN A 67 1.56 -16.52 -1.68
C ASN A 67 0.17 -16.01 -2.07
N LYS A 68 -0.84 -16.89 -2.14
CA LYS A 68 -2.23 -16.50 -2.40
C LYS A 68 -2.79 -15.58 -1.33
N LEU A 69 -2.40 -15.74 -0.06
CA LEU A 69 -2.79 -14.84 1.03
C LEU A 69 -2.16 -13.46 0.89
N LEU A 70 -0.87 -13.40 0.55
CA LEU A 70 -0.12 -12.14 0.45
C LEU A 70 -0.57 -11.25 -0.73
N ILE A 71 -1.14 -11.85 -1.80
CA ILE A 71 -1.65 -11.10 -2.97
C ILE A 71 -3.14 -10.74 -2.85
N GLN A 72 -3.79 -11.02 -1.72
CA GLN A 72 -5.18 -10.64 -1.53
C GLN A 72 -5.35 -9.12 -1.52
N GLN A 73 -6.53 -8.67 -1.94
CA GLN A 73 -6.92 -7.26 -1.93
C GLN A 73 -8.04 -7.06 -0.89
N PRO A 74 -7.70 -7.11 0.41
CA PRO A 74 -8.67 -6.95 1.48
C PRO A 74 -9.27 -5.55 1.48
N LYS A 75 -10.53 -5.45 1.94
CA LYS A 75 -11.13 -4.14 2.27
C LYS A 75 -10.40 -3.52 3.45
N LEU A 76 -10.43 -2.19 3.54
CA LEU A 76 -9.81 -1.42 4.62
C LEU A 76 -10.20 -1.97 6.00
N VAL A 77 -9.19 -2.45 6.74
CA VAL A 77 -9.34 -2.83 8.15
C VAL A 77 -9.28 -1.56 8.98
N THR A 78 -10.42 -1.11 9.49
CA THR A 78 -10.50 0.14 10.25
C THR A 78 -10.06 0.01 11.69
N THR A 79 -10.16 -1.19 12.28
CA THR A 79 -9.73 -1.46 13.65
C THR A 79 -9.19 -2.88 13.78
N PHE A 80 -8.14 -3.06 14.58
CA PHE A 80 -7.62 -4.37 14.95
C PHE A 80 -7.17 -4.38 16.41
N LYS A 81 -6.89 -5.56 16.97
CA LYS A 81 -6.36 -5.72 18.33
C LYS A 81 -4.97 -6.32 18.29
N MET A 82 -4.06 -5.72 19.03
CA MET A 82 -2.67 -6.16 19.18
C MET A 82 -2.23 -5.94 20.61
N ASP A 83 -1.63 -6.95 21.24
CA ASP A 83 -1.15 -6.91 22.62
C ASP A 83 -2.21 -6.45 23.65
N GLY A 84 -3.48 -6.79 23.40
CA GLY A 84 -4.62 -6.41 24.25
C GLY A 84 -5.08 -4.95 24.08
N ILE A 85 -4.44 -4.18 23.20
CA ILE A 85 -4.80 -2.80 22.86
C ILE A 85 -5.56 -2.79 21.53
N GLU A 86 -6.66 -2.03 21.45
CA GLU A 86 -7.40 -1.83 20.20
C GLU A 86 -6.83 -0.62 19.46
N TYR A 87 -6.42 -0.83 18.21
CA TYR A 87 -5.91 0.19 17.31
C TYR A 87 -6.99 0.57 16.30
N GLY A 88 -7.03 1.84 15.93
CA GLY A 88 -7.95 2.40 14.95
C GLY A 88 -7.19 3.12 13.84
N PHE A 89 -7.71 3.01 12.63
CA PHE A 89 -7.26 3.76 11.46
C PHE A 89 -7.59 5.25 11.64
N ILE A 90 -6.75 6.14 11.13
CA ILE A 90 -6.96 7.59 11.21
C ILE A 90 -8.32 7.99 10.60
N PRO A 91 -9.23 8.61 11.39
CA PRO A 91 -10.58 8.89 10.91
C PRO A 91 -10.66 10.12 10.01
N ASP A 92 -9.70 11.05 10.14
CA ASP A 92 -9.64 12.30 9.39
C ASP A 92 -8.20 12.56 8.96
N LEU A 93 -7.97 12.56 7.64
CA LEU A 93 -6.65 12.82 7.05
C LEU A 93 -6.35 14.32 6.97
N ASP A 94 -7.37 15.19 7.02
CA ASP A 94 -7.18 16.64 6.90
C ASP A 94 -6.60 17.25 8.19
N ASP A 95 -6.78 16.58 9.33
CA ASP A 95 -6.25 16.99 10.64
C ASP A 95 -4.81 16.50 10.90
N MET A 96 -4.12 15.99 9.86
CA MET A 96 -2.71 15.59 9.97
C MET A 96 -1.79 16.81 10.07
N THR A 97 -0.86 16.77 11.01
CA THR A 97 0.26 17.70 11.09
C THR A 97 1.22 17.50 9.92
N LEU A 98 2.02 18.52 9.63
CA LEU A 98 3.04 18.44 8.58
C LEU A 98 4.03 17.29 8.80
N GLY A 99 4.38 16.99 10.05
CA GLY A 99 5.27 15.87 10.38
C GLY A 99 4.66 14.52 10.04
N GLU A 100 3.38 14.31 10.40
CA GLU A 100 2.63 13.10 10.06
C GLU A 100 2.53 12.91 8.53
N TYR A 101 2.27 14.00 7.79
CA TYR A 101 2.19 13.95 6.34
C TYR A 101 3.53 13.55 5.70
N ILE A 102 4.64 14.17 6.14
CA ILE A 102 5.98 13.84 5.63
C ILE A 102 6.33 12.38 5.90
N ASP A 103 6.07 11.90 7.12
CA ASP A 103 6.34 10.51 7.49
C ASP A 103 5.51 9.53 6.66
N LEU A 104 4.23 9.83 6.44
CA LEU A 104 3.36 9.02 5.61
C LEU A 104 3.84 8.99 4.16
N ASP A 105 4.06 10.15 3.54
CA ASP A 105 4.49 10.26 2.13
C ASP A 105 5.86 9.59 1.89
N THR A 106 6.80 9.79 2.80
CA THR A 106 8.17 9.27 2.67
C THR A 106 8.22 7.75 2.82
N TYR A 107 7.48 7.18 3.77
CA TYR A 107 7.67 5.79 4.18
C TYR A 107 6.60 4.81 3.68
N THR A 108 5.51 5.29 3.07
CA THR A 108 4.45 4.40 2.51
C THR A 108 5.00 3.45 1.43
N GLY A 109 5.99 3.88 0.66
CA GLY A 109 6.65 3.06 -0.37
C GLY A 109 7.93 2.36 0.10
N ASP A 110 8.38 2.59 1.34
CA ASP A 110 9.64 2.04 1.86
C ASP A 110 9.38 0.83 2.76
N ASN A 111 9.53 -0.38 2.19
CA ASN A 111 9.38 -1.63 2.93
C ASN A 111 10.28 -1.72 4.18
N ASN A 112 11.43 -1.02 4.20
CA ASN A 112 12.34 -1.04 5.34
C ASN A 112 11.89 -0.17 6.51
N ASN A 113 11.02 0.82 6.27
CA ASN A 113 10.57 1.76 7.29
C ASN A 113 9.04 1.95 7.29
N ILE A 114 8.29 1.06 6.64
CA ILE A 114 6.83 1.11 6.53
C ILE A 114 6.11 1.18 7.88
N GLU A 115 6.71 0.69 8.96
CA GLU A 115 6.22 0.83 10.33
C GLU A 115 6.03 2.30 10.75
N VAL A 116 6.78 3.23 10.16
CA VAL A 116 6.64 4.67 10.40
C VAL A 116 5.35 5.18 9.79
N ALA A 117 5.08 4.84 8.52
CA ALA A 117 3.82 5.16 7.86
C ALA A 117 2.63 4.52 8.59
N MET A 118 2.76 3.26 9.01
CA MET A 118 1.70 2.58 9.76
C MET A 118 1.44 3.21 11.13
N ASN A 119 2.45 3.77 11.79
CA ASN A 119 2.30 4.49 13.06
C ASN A 119 1.52 5.80 12.90
N VAL A 120 1.60 6.43 11.73
CA VAL A 120 0.75 7.56 11.38
C VAL A 120 -0.70 7.09 11.20
N LEU A 121 -0.90 6.00 10.44
CA LEU A 121 -2.23 5.52 10.04
C LEU A 121 -3.00 4.83 11.16
N TYR A 122 -2.33 4.08 12.04
CA TYR A 122 -2.96 3.27 13.07
C TYR A 122 -2.45 3.65 14.46
N ARG A 123 -3.39 3.96 15.36
CA ARG A 123 -3.09 4.40 16.72
C ARG A 123 -4.03 3.79 17.75
N PRO A 124 -3.63 3.67 19.01
CA PRO A 124 -4.50 3.18 20.06
C PRO A 124 -5.80 3.99 20.16
N ILE A 125 -6.91 3.30 20.34
CA ILE A 125 -8.23 3.92 20.53
C ILE A 125 -8.36 4.34 22.01
N VAL A 126 -8.56 5.64 22.24
CA VAL A 126 -8.78 6.23 23.58
C VAL A 126 -10.24 6.10 23.99
N THR A 127 -11.16 6.36 23.06
CA THR A 127 -12.59 6.34 23.33
C THR A 127 -13.34 5.88 22.10
N LYS A 128 -14.30 4.97 22.27
CA LYS A 128 -15.14 4.44 21.20
C LYS A 128 -16.60 4.71 21.50
N LEU A 129 -17.29 5.36 20.56
CA LEU A 129 -18.69 5.73 20.64
C LEU A 129 -19.41 5.23 19.38
N LYS A 130 -20.04 4.05 19.49
CA LYS A 130 -20.63 3.32 18.36
C LYS A 130 -19.60 3.09 17.24
N ASN A 131 -19.79 3.74 16.10
CA ASN A 131 -18.96 3.59 14.90
C ASN A 131 -17.86 4.67 14.81
N LYS A 132 -17.80 5.59 15.78
CA LYS A 132 -16.77 6.63 15.84
C LYS A 132 -15.83 6.33 16.98
N TYR A 133 -14.56 6.65 16.80
CA TYR A 133 -13.56 6.52 17.84
C TYR A 133 -12.60 7.70 17.78
N VAL A 134 -11.99 7.97 18.93
CA VAL A 134 -10.90 8.92 19.09
C VAL A 134 -9.64 8.09 19.30
N ILE A 135 -8.64 8.35 18.46
CA ILE A 135 -7.32 7.74 18.58
C ILE A 135 -6.37 8.64 19.36
N GLU A 136 -5.30 8.06 19.89
CA GLU A 136 -4.23 8.81 20.51
C GLU A 136 -3.55 9.79 19.52
N LYS A 137 -2.89 10.81 20.08
CA LYS A 137 -2.05 11.71 19.29
C LYS A 137 -0.84 10.96 18.73
N TYR A 138 -0.37 11.41 17.57
CA TYR A 138 0.82 10.84 16.96
C TYR A 138 2.02 10.97 17.88
N ASN A 139 2.76 9.88 17.99
CA ASN A 139 4.05 9.83 18.67
C ASN A 139 5.03 9.01 17.81
N PRO A 140 6.08 9.62 17.24
CA PRO A 140 7.08 8.93 16.45
C PRO A 140 7.76 7.75 17.18
N ASP A 141 7.87 7.82 18.51
CA ASP A 141 8.51 6.78 19.34
C ASP A 141 7.72 5.45 19.35
N ASN A 142 6.45 5.47 18.91
CA ASN A 142 5.61 4.29 18.87
C ASN A 142 5.81 3.41 17.63
N ARG A 143 6.63 3.82 16.65
CA ARG A 143 6.82 3.10 15.39
C ARG A 143 7.20 1.62 15.58
N ASP A 144 8.02 1.31 16.58
CA ASP A 144 8.51 -0.06 16.79
C ASP A 144 7.38 -1.00 17.23
N LYS A 145 6.31 -0.47 17.84
CA LYS A 145 5.11 -1.26 18.19
C LYS A 145 4.39 -1.75 16.94
N MET A 146 4.43 -0.97 15.84
CA MET A 146 3.76 -1.33 14.59
C MET A 146 4.41 -2.53 13.91
N LEU A 147 5.63 -2.93 14.28
CA LEU A 147 6.24 -4.16 13.76
C LEU A 147 5.42 -5.41 14.09
N ASN A 148 4.66 -5.42 15.18
CA ASN A 148 3.82 -6.55 15.56
C ASN A 148 2.41 -6.49 14.95
N MET A 149 2.10 -5.45 14.17
CA MET A 149 0.77 -5.28 13.61
C MET A 149 0.45 -6.37 12.58
N PRO A 150 -0.83 -6.73 12.42
CA PRO A 150 -1.24 -7.75 11.47
C PRO A 150 -1.13 -7.22 10.03
N MET A 151 -0.74 -8.10 9.10
CA MET A 151 -0.51 -7.72 7.70
C MET A 151 -1.80 -7.35 6.96
N ASP A 152 -2.96 -7.79 7.42
CA ASP A 152 -4.25 -7.39 6.84
C ASP A 152 -4.50 -5.88 6.99
N ALA A 153 -4.16 -5.30 8.14
CA ALA A 153 -4.22 -3.86 8.36
C ALA A 153 -3.23 -3.11 7.46
N VAL A 154 -2.00 -3.61 7.34
CA VAL A 154 -0.98 -3.01 6.45
C VAL A 154 -1.46 -3.02 5.00
N VAL A 155 -1.73 -4.20 4.45
CA VAL A 155 -2.08 -4.36 3.03
C VAL A 155 -3.39 -3.64 2.71
N SER A 156 -4.40 -3.74 3.57
CA SER A 156 -5.68 -3.08 3.34
C SER A 156 -5.57 -1.56 3.32
N SER A 157 -4.70 -0.96 4.14
CA SER A 157 -4.45 0.48 4.14
C SER A 157 -3.76 0.95 2.86
N LEU A 158 -2.76 0.21 2.38
CA LEU A 158 -2.08 0.51 1.11
C LEU A 158 -3.04 0.41 -0.08
N PHE A 159 -3.84 -0.66 -0.12
CA PHE A 159 -4.84 -0.83 -1.17
C PHE A 159 -5.93 0.24 -1.12
N PHE A 160 -6.33 0.69 0.08
CA PHE A 160 -7.26 1.80 0.22
C PHE A 160 -6.73 3.07 -0.47
N PHE A 161 -5.48 3.47 -0.20
CA PHE A 161 -4.88 4.65 -0.85
C PHE A 161 -4.66 4.46 -2.35
N LEU A 162 -4.26 3.26 -2.77
CA LEU A 162 -4.11 2.93 -4.20
C LEU A 162 -5.46 3.07 -4.93
N ASN A 163 -6.52 2.48 -4.39
CA ASN A 163 -7.85 2.53 -4.98
C ASN A 163 -8.38 3.97 -5.00
N LEU A 164 -8.19 4.71 -3.91
CA LEU A 164 -8.56 6.13 -3.84
C LEU A 164 -7.85 6.95 -4.92
N GLY A 165 -6.54 6.75 -5.10
CA GLY A 165 -5.75 7.42 -6.13
C GLY A 165 -6.23 7.09 -7.55
N LEU A 166 -6.57 5.82 -7.81
CA LEU A 166 -7.13 5.39 -9.09
C LEU A 166 -8.50 6.03 -9.37
N GLU A 167 -9.41 6.01 -8.39
CA GLU A 167 -10.74 6.62 -8.49
C GLU A 167 -10.65 8.13 -8.77
N LEU A 168 -9.81 8.84 -8.01
CA LEU A 168 -9.63 10.28 -8.18
C LEU A 168 -8.99 10.60 -9.54
N SER A 169 -8.06 9.78 -10.01
CA SER A 169 -7.44 9.94 -11.34
C SER A 169 -8.47 9.74 -12.46
N GLU A 170 -9.33 8.73 -12.34
CA GLU A 170 -10.41 8.47 -13.30
C GLU A 170 -11.42 9.63 -13.31
N ILE A 171 -11.84 10.12 -12.15
CA ILE A 171 -12.73 11.29 -12.02
C ILE A 171 -12.10 12.52 -12.66
N THR A 172 -10.82 12.78 -12.41
CA THR A 172 -10.09 13.93 -12.98
C THR A 172 -10.04 13.85 -14.50
N LEU A 173 -9.68 12.68 -15.04
CA LEU A 173 -9.66 12.45 -16.49
C LEU A 173 -11.06 12.59 -17.11
N SER A 174 -12.09 12.06 -16.44
CA SER A 174 -13.49 12.21 -16.87
C SER A 174 -13.92 13.67 -16.90
N TYR A 175 -13.54 14.47 -15.88
CA TYR A 175 -13.84 15.89 -15.84
C TYR A 175 -13.13 16.67 -16.95
N LEU A 176 -11.86 16.37 -17.23
CA LEU A 176 -11.09 17.00 -18.31
C LEU A 176 -11.61 16.64 -19.71
N ASN A 177 -12.10 15.40 -19.88
CA ASN A 177 -12.64 14.91 -21.15
C ASN A 177 -14.11 15.29 -21.38
N LYS A 178 -14.80 15.88 -20.40
CA LYS A 178 -16.14 16.43 -20.62
C LYS A 178 -15.99 17.61 -21.59
N PRO A 179 -16.66 17.58 -22.75
CA PRO A 179 -16.72 18.78 -23.60
C PRO A 179 -17.36 19.88 -22.76
N GLN A 180 -16.57 20.87 -22.36
CA GLN A 180 -17.11 22.07 -21.75
C GLN A 180 -18.12 22.63 -22.74
N LYS A 181 -19.36 22.85 -22.32
CA LYS A 181 -20.28 23.74 -23.03
C LYS A 181 -19.72 25.14 -22.85
N ILE A 182 -18.70 25.48 -23.64
CA ILE A 182 -18.15 26.81 -23.68
C ILE A 182 -19.31 27.71 -24.10
N ASN A 183 -19.66 28.66 -23.22
CA ASN A 183 -20.70 29.62 -23.54
C ASN A 183 -20.24 30.42 -24.77
N SER A 184 -21.15 30.76 -25.68
CA SER A 184 -20.77 31.37 -26.97
C SER A 184 -19.94 32.66 -26.81
N GLU A 185 -20.11 33.36 -25.69
CA GLU A 185 -19.35 34.54 -25.30
C GLU A 185 -17.91 34.21 -24.86
N GLU A 186 -17.71 33.15 -24.07
CA GLU A 186 -16.38 32.66 -23.68
C GLU A 186 -15.61 32.14 -24.89
N TYR A 187 -16.28 31.46 -25.84
CA TYR A 187 -15.67 31.04 -27.11
C TYR A 187 -15.19 32.23 -27.94
N LYS A 188 -15.93 33.34 -27.89
CA LYS A 188 -15.61 34.56 -28.63
C LYS A 188 -14.40 35.27 -28.03
N ILE A 189 -14.33 35.37 -26.70
CA ILE A 189 -13.19 35.91 -25.95
C ILE A 189 -11.95 35.02 -26.13
N LEU A 190 -12.10 33.69 -26.05
CA LEU A 190 -11.01 32.75 -26.32
C LEU A 190 -10.50 32.86 -27.76
N ARG A 191 -11.38 33.05 -28.75
CA ARG A 191 -11.00 33.20 -30.16
C ARG A 191 -10.32 34.55 -30.45
N GLU A 192 -10.75 35.63 -29.80
CA GLU A 192 -10.08 36.94 -29.87
C GLU A 192 -8.68 36.89 -29.22
N ASN A 193 -8.53 36.19 -28.10
CA ASN A 193 -7.24 36.04 -27.41
C ASN A 193 -6.33 34.95 -28.03
N MET A 194 -6.88 33.93 -28.72
CA MET A 194 -6.12 32.91 -29.46
C MET A 194 -5.61 33.38 -30.83
N ALA A 195 -5.97 34.59 -31.29
CA ALA A 195 -5.46 35.15 -32.55
C ALA A 195 -3.91 35.22 -32.59
N GLY A 196 -3.27 35.42 -31.44
CA GLY A 196 -1.80 35.35 -31.31
C GLY A 196 -1.25 33.92 -31.25
N ILE A 197 -2.02 32.97 -30.73
CA ILE A 197 -1.61 31.56 -30.55
C ILE A 197 -1.67 30.78 -31.87
N SER A 198 -2.53 31.18 -32.80
CA SER A 198 -2.60 30.57 -34.15
C SER A 198 -1.29 30.65 -34.92
N HIS A 199 -0.40 31.61 -34.61
CA HIS A 199 0.93 31.70 -35.20
C HIS A 199 1.91 30.66 -34.67
N PHE A 200 1.68 30.13 -33.46
CA PHE A 200 2.57 29.17 -32.80
C PHE A 200 2.10 27.72 -32.94
N LEU A 201 0.84 27.47 -33.31
CA LEU A 201 0.30 26.13 -33.56
C LEU A 201 1.12 25.33 -34.59
N PRO A 202 1.52 25.90 -35.75
CA PRO A 202 2.30 25.16 -36.74
C PRO A 202 3.66 24.72 -36.20
N TYR A 203 4.31 25.57 -35.40
CA TYR A 203 5.60 25.26 -34.79
C TYR A 203 5.47 24.18 -33.70
N LEU A 204 4.38 24.20 -32.93
CA LEU A 204 4.06 23.17 -31.94
C LEU A 204 3.75 21.82 -32.59
N GLU A 205 3.01 21.79 -33.69
CA GLU A 205 2.73 20.58 -34.46
C GLU A 205 3.99 20.00 -35.10
N GLU A 206 4.87 20.85 -35.64
CA GLU A 206 6.17 20.45 -36.20
C GLU A 206 7.07 19.84 -35.11
N THR A 207 7.20 20.51 -33.96
CA THR A 207 7.99 20.02 -32.82
C THR A 207 7.47 18.67 -32.30
N LEU A 208 6.15 18.51 -32.19
CA LEU A 208 5.52 17.24 -31.80
C LEU A 208 5.73 16.12 -32.83
N SER A 209 5.75 16.46 -34.11
CA SER A 209 5.99 15.51 -35.19
C SER A 209 7.46 15.06 -35.21
N GLU A 210 8.41 15.98 -35.02
CA GLU A 210 9.84 15.66 -34.90
C GLU A 210 10.14 14.80 -33.66
N LEU A 211 9.52 15.11 -32.52
CA LEU A 211 9.65 14.32 -31.29
C LEU A 211 9.13 12.88 -31.46
N LYS A 212 8.04 12.69 -32.21
CA LYS A 212 7.52 11.34 -32.54
C LYS A 212 8.42 10.56 -33.48
N ILE A 213 9.12 11.24 -34.39
CA ILE A 213 10.08 10.60 -35.32
C ILE A 213 11.35 10.19 -34.56
N SER A 214 11.77 10.95 -33.55
CA SER A 214 12.95 10.65 -32.71
C SER A 214 12.77 9.47 -31.75
N LEU A 215 11.56 8.91 -31.63
CA LEU A 215 11.24 7.77 -30.76
C LEU A 215 11.31 6.40 -31.48
N ASN A 216 11.72 6.39 -32.75
CA ASN A 216 11.99 5.17 -33.54
C ASN A 216 13.48 5.01 -33.85
#